data_AF-A0A1I6RLW0-F1
#
_entry.id   AF-A0A1I6RLW0-F1
#
_cell.length_a   1.000
_cell.length_b   1.000
_cell.length_c   1.000
_cell.angle_alpha   90.00
_cell.angle_beta   90.00
_cell.angle_gamma   90.00
#
_symmetry.space_group_name_H-M   'P 1'
#
loop_
_entity.id
_entity.type
_entity.pdbx_description
1 polymer ?
#
loop_
_entity_poly.entity_id
_entity_poly.type
_entity_poly.pdbx_seq_one_letter_code
_entity_poly.pdbx_strand_id
1 'polypeptide(L)'
;MDNDFTPVTEEMIHQTTLTWLNERGVTLDSIAELVYVLQHSFFPDITLTECLEHVQHVLTKREVQNAVMTGIQLDILAEKNLIQEPLMDIIRRDEGLYGVDETLATAILNVYGSIGLTNFGYIDRVKPLILSRLNNHQGSEIHTFLDDIVGAIAAAGAARLSHNRKQQHETEPPLPNPSPYPNENILYFSQKPF
;
A
#
# COMPACT_ATOMS: atom_id res chain seq x y z
N MET A 1 -16.12 -38.58 14.67
CA MET A 1 -16.03 -37.24 14.07
C MET A 1 -14.57 -37.05 13.74
N ASP A 2 -14.20 -37.38 12.52
CA ASP A 2 -12.84 -37.20 12.05
C ASP A 2 -12.59 -35.70 11.96
N ASN A 3 -11.70 -35.19 12.81
CA ASN A 3 -11.23 -33.81 12.74
C ASN A 3 -10.22 -33.74 11.59
N ASP A 4 -10.74 -33.71 10.36
CA ASP A 4 -9.96 -33.54 9.13
C ASP A 4 -9.56 -32.06 8.94
N PHE A 5 -8.95 -31.49 9.99
CA PHE A 5 -8.39 -30.14 9.91
C PHE A 5 -6.97 -30.26 9.38
N THR A 6 -6.83 -30.08 8.07
CA THR A 6 -5.52 -29.71 7.51
C THR A 6 -5.10 -28.38 8.16
N PRO A 7 -3.97 -28.31 8.86
CA PRO A 7 -3.56 -27.08 9.54
C PRO A 7 -3.28 -25.99 8.51
N VAL A 8 -3.90 -24.82 8.71
CA VAL A 8 -3.68 -23.65 7.84
C VAL A 8 -2.27 -23.12 8.10
N THR A 9 -1.45 -23.05 7.05
CA THR A 9 -0.05 -22.60 7.13
C THR A 9 0.10 -21.10 6.84
N GLU A 10 1.20 -20.50 7.30
CA GLU A 10 1.59 -19.12 6.93
C GLU A 10 1.62 -18.93 5.41
N GLU A 11 2.24 -19.87 4.70
CA GLU A 11 2.35 -19.87 3.24
C GLU A 11 0.98 -19.92 2.56
N MET A 12 0.08 -20.80 3.02
CA MET A 12 -1.25 -20.93 2.46
C MET A 12 -2.03 -19.62 2.56
N ILE A 13 -1.92 -18.92 3.70
CA ILE A 13 -2.63 -17.66 3.90
C ILE A 13 -2.01 -16.55 3.05
N HIS A 14 -0.67 -16.45 2.98
CA HIS A 14 -0.02 -15.46 2.13
C HIS A 14 -0.42 -15.66 0.66
N GLN A 15 -0.31 -16.88 0.16
CA GLN A 15 -0.68 -17.19 -1.22
C GLN A 15 -2.16 -16.94 -1.50
N THR A 16 -3.06 -17.30 -0.57
CA THR A 16 -4.50 -17.03 -0.71
C THR A 16 -4.77 -15.53 -0.77
N THR A 17 -4.11 -14.73 0.08
CA THR A 17 -4.22 -13.27 0.08
C THR A 17 -3.84 -12.68 -1.28
N LEU A 18 -2.71 -13.10 -1.84
CA LEU A 18 -2.26 -12.64 -3.16
C LEU A 18 -3.20 -13.08 -4.28
N THR A 19 -3.66 -14.32 -4.24
CA THR A 19 -4.61 -14.86 -5.22
C THR A 19 -5.92 -14.07 -5.19
N TRP A 20 -6.48 -13.82 -4.01
CA TRP A 20 -7.74 -13.09 -3.87
C TRP A 20 -7.63 -11.64 -4.34
N LEU A 21 -6.55 -10.92 -4.01
CA LEU A 21 -6.32 -9.58 -4.57
C LEU A 21 -6.31 -9.62 -6.10
N ASN A 22 -5.59 -10.57 -6.68
CA ASN A 22 -5.47 -10.70 -8.14
C ASN A 22 -6.80 -11.09 -8.81
N GLU A 23 -7.57 -12.00 -8.22
CA GLU A 23 -8.92 -12.38 -8.69
C GLU A 23 -9.90 -11.21 -8.67
N ARG A 24 -9.66 -10.20 -7.81
CA ARG A 24 -10.42 -8.95 -7.75
C ARG A 24 -9.85 -7.85 -8.65
N GLY A 25 -8.90 -8.19 -9.52
CA GLY A 25 -8.27 -7.28 -10.47
C GLY A 25 -7.32 -6.26 -9.82
N VAL A 26 -6.73 -6.59 -8.67
CA VAL A 26 -5.74 -5.77 -7.98
C VAL A 26 -4.37 -6.47 -8.04
N THR A 27 -3.44 -5.89 -8.81
CA THR A 27 -2.05 -6.36 -8.87
C THR A 27 -1.19 -5.64 -7.85
N LEU A 28 -0.09 -6.26 -7.40
CA LEU A 28 0.83 -5.58 -6.47
C LEU A 28 1.45 -4.32 -7.08
N ASP A 29 1.70 -4.33 -8.40
CA ASP A 29 2.17 -3.15 -9.13
C ASP A 29 1.18 -2.00 -9.04
N SER A 30 -0.13 -2.26 -9.16
CA SER A 30 -1.15 -1.22 -9.03
C SER A 30 -1.18 -0.58 -7.64
N ILE A 31 -0.85 -1.34 -6.59
CA ILE A 31 -0.69 -0.81 -5.23
C ILE A 31 0.63 -0.03 -5.11
N ALA A 32 1.70 -0.51 -5.74
CA ALA A 32 3.00 0.17 -5.75
C ALA A 32 2.92 1.54 -6.44
N GLU A 33 2.10 1.68 -7.49
CA GLU A 33 1.83 2.98 -8.11
C GLU A 33 1.14 3.96 -7.14
N LEU A 34 0.24 3.48 -6.27
CA LEU A 34 -0.34 4.31 -5.20
C LEU A 34 0.72 4.76 -4.19
N VAL A 35 1.64 3.87 -3.80
CA VAL A 35 2.78 4.23 -2.94
C VAL A 35 3.64 5.30 -3.61
N TYR A 36 3.90 5.16 -4.91
CA TYR A 36 4.65 6.14 -5.69
C TYR A 36 3.96 7.51 -5.67
N VAL A 37 2.64 7.55 -5.93
CA VAL A 37 1.83 8.79 -5.84
C VAL A 37 1.96 9.45 -4.47
N LEU A 38 1.96 8.66 -3.40
CA LEU A 38 2.08 9.15 -2.02
C LEU A 38 3.47 9.68 -1.65
N GLN A 39 4.53 9.23 -2.32
CA GLN A 39 5.92 9.45 -1.86
C GLN A 39 6.77 10.26 -2.83
N HIS A 40 6.45 10.29 -4.12
CA HIS A 40 7.28 10.92 -5.16
C HIS A 40 7.54 12.41 -4.93
N SER A 41 6.57 13.16 -4.36
CA SER A 41 6.78 14.58 -4.03
C SER A 41 7.80 14.80 -2.93
N PHE A 42 8.06 13.80 -2.08
CA PHE A 42 9.03 13.85 -0.98
C PHE A 42 10.37 13.23 -1.39
N PHE A 43 10.33 12.20 -2.23
CA PHE A 43 11.50 11.45 -2.69
C PHE A 43 11.49 11.38 -4.23
N PRO A 44 12.04 12.38 -4.95
CA PRO A 44 11.97 12.44 -6.41
C PRO A 44 12.67 11.27 -7.12
N ASP A 45 13.63 10.63 -6.45
CA ASP A 45 14.44 9.51 -6.91
C ASP A 45 13.82 8.13 -6.62
N ILE A 46 12.64 8.08 -5.95
CA ILE A 46 11.94 6.83 -5.66
C ILE A 46 11.60 6.07 -6.95
N THR A 47 11.71 4.74 -6.89
CA THR A 47 11.38 3.87 -8.03
C THR A 47 10.15 3.02 -7.73
N LEU A 48 9.43 2.60 -8.78
CA LEU A 48 8.31 1.66 -8.61
C LEU A 48 8.75 0.32 -8.02
N THR A 49 9.97 -0.13 -8.33
CA THR A 49 10.54 -1.36 -7.75
C THR A 49 10.66 -1.24 -6.23
N GLU A 50 11.18 -0.12 -5.74
CA GLU A 50 11.25 0.15 -4.30
C GLU A 50 9.85 0.19 -3.68
N CYS A 51 8.90 0.90 -4.30
CA CYS A 51 7.50 0.90 -3.84
C CYS A 51 6.94 -0.53 -3.72
N LEU A 52 7.19 -1.38 -4.72
CA LEU A 52 6.72 -2.76 -4.77
C LEU A 52 7.30 -3.59 -3.62
N GLU A 53 8.58 -3.46 -3.31
CA GLU A 53 9.22 -4.14 -2.16
C GLU A 53 8.52 -3.79 -0.84
N HIS A 54 8.14 -2.53 -0.68
CA HIS A 54 7.40 -2.07 0.50
C HIS A 54 5.99 -2.66 0.55
N VAL A 55 5.26 -2.71 -0.57
CA VAL A 55 3.94 -3.36 -0.66
C VAL A 55 4.03 -4.85 -0.33
N GLN A 56 4.98 -5.57 -0.92
CA GLN A 56 5.20 -7.00 -0.66
C GLN A 56 5.47 -7.23 0.83
N HIS A 57 6.31 -6.41 1.46
CA HIS A 57 6.59 -6.53 2.87
C HIS A 57 5.36 -6.27 3.75
N VAL A 58 4.49 -5.32 3.40
CA VAL A 58 3.20 -5.11 4.09
C VAL A 58 2.35 -6.39 4.05
N LEU A 59 2.27 -7.04 2.89
CA LEU A 59 1.50 -8.26 2.69
C LEU A 59 2.11 -9.54 3.31
N THR A 60 3.31 -9.46 3.88
CA THR A 60 3.87 -10.56 4.72
C THR A 60 3.27 -10.59 6.13
N LYS A 61 2.58 -9.52 6.55
CA LYS A 61 2.08 -9.39 7.92
C LYS A 61 0.75 -10.11 8.08
N ARG A 62 0.69 -10.99 9.08
CA ARG A 62 -0.49 -11.79 9.42
C ARG A 62 -1.76 -10.94 9.62
N GLU A 63 -1.66 -9.84 10.36
CA GLU A 63 -2.81 -8.95 10.61
C GLU A 63 -3.33 -8.32 9.31
N VAL A 64 -2.42 -7.94 8.40
CA VAL A 64 -2.79 -7.40 7.09
C VAL A 64 -3.47 -8.47 6.24
N GLN A 65 -2.91 -9.68 6.16
CA GLN A 65 -3.50 -10.79 5.41
C GLN A 65 -4.91 -11.14 5.92
N ASN A 66 -5.08 -11.17 7.24
CA ASN A 66 -6.38 -11.42 7.86
C ASN A 66 -7.39 -10.33 7.47
N ALA A 67 -6.99 -9.05 7.49
CA ALA A 67 -7.85 -7.94 7.08
C ALA A 67 -8.23 -8.05 5.59
N VAL A 68 -7.26 -8.29 4.71
CA VAL A 68 -7.47 -8.46 3.27
C VAL A 68 -8.46 -9.58 2.96
N MET A 69 -8.22 -10.78 3.49
CA MET A 69 -9.11 -11.91 3.27
C MET A 69 -10.51 -11.63 3.85
N THR A 70 -10.60 -11.06 5.05
CA THR A 70 -11.90 -10.77 5.68
C THR A 70 -12.72 -9.80 4.85
N GLY A 71 -12.14 -8.69 4.40
CA GLY A 71 -12.85 -7.67 3.63
C GLY A 71 -13.28 -8.18 2.26
N ILE A 72 -12.36 -8.81 1.51
CA ILE A 72 -12.69 -9.42 0.20
C ILE A 72 -13.81 -10.45 0.34
N GLN A 73 -13.80 -11.25 1.41
CA GLN A 73 -14.86 -12.23 1.63
C GLN A 73 -16.21 -11.56 1.86
N LEU A 74 -16.28 -10.44 2.60
CA LEU A 74 -17.52 -9.70 2.81
C LEU A 74 -18.05 -9.09 1.51
N ASP A 75 -17.18 -8.52 0.68
CA ASP A 75 -17.53 -8.05 -0.66
C ASP A 75 -18.15 -9.18 -1.50
N ILE A 76 -17.46 -10.34 -1.59
CA ILE A 76 -17.93 -11.50 -2.36
C ILE A 76 -19.28 -12.02 -1.84
N LEU A 77 -19.49 -12.04 -0.52
CA LEU A 77 -20.76 -12.48 0.06
C LEU A 77 -21.89 -11.51 -0.24
N ALA A 78 -21.62 -10.20 -0.23
CA ALA A 78 -22.58 -9.18 -0.62
C ALA A 78 -22.97 -9.32 -2.11
N GLU A 79 -22.00 -9.58 -2.98
CA GLU A 79 -22.23 -9.81 -4.43
C GLU A 79 -23.14 -11.01 -4.67
N LYS A 80 -22.92 -12.08 -3.89
CA LYS A 80 -23.69 -13.33 -3.98
C LYS A 80 -25.03 -13.29 -3.25
N ASN A 81 -25.39 -12.17 -2.63
CA ASN A 81 -26.60 -12.03 -1.80
C ASN A 81 -26.66 -13.04 -0.64
N LEU A 82 -25.51 -13.35 -0.04
CA LEU A 82 -25.39 -14.32 1.06
C LEU A 82 -25.30 -13.67 2.44
N ILE A 83 -25.42 -12.34 2.50
CA ILE A 83 -25.51 -11.55 3.73
C ILE A 83 -26.97 -11.26 4.05
N GLN A 84 -27.34 -11.25 5.32
CA GLN A 84 -28.69 -10.93 5.76
C GLN A 84 -28.95 -9.42 5.72
N GLU A 85 -30.20 -9.02 5.45
CA GLU A 85 -30.63 -7.63 5.55
C GLU A 85 -30.71 -7.15 7.01
N PRO A 86 -30.44 -5.86 7.30
CA PRO A 86 -30.14 -4.77 6.35
C PRO A 86 -28.66 -4.65 5.96
N LEU A 87 -27.78 -5.50 6.50
CA LEU A 87 -26.33 -5.38 6.29
C LEU A 87 -25.93 -5.59 4.83
N MET A 88 -26.62 -6.47 4.12
CA MET A 88 -26.38 -6.71 2.70
C MET A 88 -26.54 -5.44 1.87
N ASP A 89 -27.67 -4.73 2.03
CA ASP A 89 -27.90 -3.47 1.31
C ASP A 89 -26.91 -2.37 1.73
N ILE A 90 -26.56 -2.30 3.02
CA ILE A 90 -25.57 -1.35 3.55
C ILE A 90 -24.22 -1.53 2.85
N ILE A 91 -23.71 -2.76 2.80
CA ILE A 91 -22.43 -3.06 2.14
C ILE A 91 -22.56 -2.82 0.64
N ARG A 92 -23.57 -3.38 -0.04
CA ARG A 92 -23.71 -3.25 -1.50
C ARG A 92 -23.74 -1.81 -1.98
N ARG A 93 -24.34 -0.92 -1.19
CA ARG A 93 -24.50 0.49 -1.55
C ARG A 93 -23.32 1.36 -1.15
N ASP A 94 -22.34 0.79 -0.44
CA ASP A 94 -21.23 1.57 0.13
C ASP A 94 -21.78 2.77 0.93
N GLU A 95 -22.68 2.48 1.88
CA GLU A 95 -23.37 3.52 2.64
C GLU A 95 -22.37 4.29 3.50
N GLY A 96 -22.12 5.57 3.21
CA GLY A 96 -21.07 6.36 3.88
C GLY A 96 -21.23 6.65 5.39
N LEU A 97 -22.20 6.03 6.08
CA LEU A 97 -22.27 5.98 7.56
C LEU A 97 -21.92 4.59 8.12
N TYR A 98 -21.77 3.60 7.25
CA TYR A 98 -21.08 2.35 7.54
C TYR A 98 -19.59 2.65 7.58
N GLY A 99 -18.92 2.22 8.65
CA GLY A 99 -17.52 2.59 8.92
C GLY A 99 -16.62 1.39 9.23
N VAL A 100 -17.07 0.18 8.87
CA VAL A 100 -16.47 -1.08 9.32
C VAL A 100 -15.35 -1.51 8.38
N ASP A 101 -15.51 -1.22 7.10
CA ASP A 101 -14.51 -1.12 6.05
C ASP A 101 -13.31 -0.26 6.48
N GLU A 102 -13.48 1.00 6.88
CA GLU A 102 -12.35 1.82 7.35
C GLU A 102 -11.79 1.32 8.69
N THR A 103 -12.63 0.71 9.53
CA THR A 103 -12.15 0.06 10.77
C THR A 103 -11.18 -1.08 10.45
N LEU A 104 -11.48 -1.88 9.42
CA LEU A 104 -10.63 -2.97 8.95
C LEU A 104 -9.37 -2.43 8.25
N ALA A 105 -9.51 -1.36 7.46
CA ALA A 105 -8.40 -0.64 6.86
C ALA A 105 -7.44 -0.07 7.93
N THR A 106 -7.98 0.48 9.01
CA THR A 106 -7.22 1.00 10.15
C THR A 106 -6.41 -0.09 10.84
N ALA A 107 -6.89 -1.34 10.88
CA ALA A 107 -6.11 -2.47 11.41
C ALA A 107 -4.81 -2.69 10.61
N ILE A 108 -4.85 -2.53 9.28
CA ILE A 108 -3.65 -2.60 8.42
C ILE A 108 -2.68 -1.47 8.75
N LEU A 109 -3.19 -0.24 8.90
CA LEU A 109 -2.38 0.94 9.18
C LEU A 109 -1.66 0.85 10.52
N ASN A 110 -2.32 0.32 11.55
CA ASN A 110 -1.75 0.19 12.88
C ASN A 110 -0.47 -0.67 12.93
N VAL A 111 -0.29 -1.59 11.98
CA VAL A 111 0.96 -2.38 11.84
C VAL A 111 2.18 -1.50 11.55
N TYR A 112 1.99 -0.34 10.90
CA TYR A 112 3.05 0.59 10.52
C TYR A 112 2.92 1.98 11.18
N GLY A 113 2.03 2.11 12.18
CA GLY A 113 1.87 3.29 13.00
C GLY A 113 1.02 4.40 12.38
N SER A 114 0.80 5.46 13.16
CA SER A 114 -0.17 6.52 12.85
C SER A 114 0.18 7.40 11.65
N ILE A 115 1.42 7.34 11.14
CA ILE A 115 1.82 8.09 9.94
C ILE A 115 1.03 7.63 8.70
N GLY A 116 0.66 6.34 8.64
CA GLY A 116 -0.16 5.80 7.57
C GLY A 116 -1.57 6.40 7.51
N LEU A 117 -2.13 6.90 8.62
CA LEU A 117 -3.50 7.42 8.68
C LEU A 117 -3.70 8.65 7.79
N THR A 118 -2.74 9.57 7.78
CA THR A 118 -2.82 10.78 6.95
C THR A 118 -2.74 10.44 5.46
N ASN A 119 -1.85 9.52 5.09
CA ASN A 119 -1.74 9.04 3.71
C ASN A 119 -3.02 8.32 3.27
N PHE A 120 -3.57 7.47 4.14
CA PHE A 120 -4.82 6.76 3.89
C PHE A 120 -5.97 7.73 3.65
N GLY A 121 -6.25 8.65 4.57
CA GLY A 121 -7.33 9.62 4.40
C GLY A 121 -7.15 10.52 3.17
N TYR A 122 -5.92 10.76 2.71
CA TYR A 122 -5.67 11.48 1.46
C TYR A 122 -6.08 10.67 0.23
N ILE A 123 -5.61 9.42 0.10
CA ILE A 123 -5.90 8.59 -1.09
C ILE A 123 -7.33 8.08 -1.08
N ASP A 124 -7.91 7.86 0.09
CA ASP A 124 -9.31 7.48 0.24
C ASP A 124 -10.21 8.60 -0.31
N ARG A 125 -9.92 9.85 0.05
CA ARG A 125 -10.67 11.00 -0.50
C ARG A 125 -10.45 11.22 -2.01
N VAL A 126 -9.25 10.94 -2.52
CA VAL A 126 -8.90 11.23 -3.93
C VAL A 126 -9.23 10.08 -4.88
N LYS A 127 -9.23 8.84 -4.36
CA LYS A 127 -9.33 7.55 -5.08
C LYS A 127 -8.54 7.53 -6.41
N PRO A 128 -7.21 7.78 -6.43
CA PRO A 128 -6.43 7.78 -7.67
C PRO A 128 -6.21 6.36 -8.23
N LEU A 129 -5.86 6.27 -9.51
CA LEU A 129 -5.44 5.03 -10.18
C LEU A 129 -6.43 3.88 -9.97
N ILE A 130 -5.96 2.72 -9.47
CA ILE A 130 -6.79 1.54 -9.23
C ILE A 130 -7.97 1.81 -8.30
N LEU A 131 -7.84 2.74 -7.34
CA LEU A 131 -8.94 3.11 -6.43
C LEU A 131 -10.10 3.76 -7.18
N SER A 132 -9.85 4.48 -8.29
CA SER A 132 -10.93 5.03 -9.13
C SER A 132 -11.74 3.93 -9.80
N ARG A 133 -11.11 2.80 -10.16
CA ARG A 133 -11.82 1.62 -10.69
C ARG A 133 -12.62 0.96 -9.59
N LEU A 134 -12.00 0.77 -8.41
CA LEU A 134 -12.63 0.06 -7.31
C LEU A 134 -13.85 0.81 -6.76
N ASN A 135 -13.77 2.13 -6.67
CA ASN A 135 -14.88 3.02 -6.26
C ASN A 135 -15.96 3.18 -7.35
N ASN A 136 -15.80 2.55 -8.52
CA ASN A 136 -16.82 2.61 -9.56
C ASN A 136 -17.93 1.60 -9.25
N HIS A 137 -19.08 2.10 -8.81
CA HIS A 137 -20.28 1.32 -8.48
C HIS A 137 -21.03 0.79 -9.72
N GLN A 138 -20.36 0.71 -10.87
CA GLN A 138 -20.93 0.22 -12.11
C GLN A 138 -20.58 -1.26 -12.29
N GLY A 139 -21.61 -2.10 -12.42
CA GLY A 139 -21.45 -3.53 -12.67
C GLY A 139 -22.01 -4.37 -11.53
N SER A 140 -21.54 -5.61 -11.46
CA SER A 140 -21.95 -6.59 -10.44
C SER A 140 -20.92 -6.79 -9.34
N GLU A 141 -19.74 -6.18 -9.46
CA GLU A 141 -18.68 -6.26 -8.46
C GLU A 141 -18.94 -5.22 -7.35
N ILE A 142 -18.72 -5.61 -6.10
CA ILE A 142 -18.83 -4.78 -4.90
C ILE A 142 -17.45 -4.66 -4.30
N HIS A 143 -17.00 -3.44 -3.99
CA HIS A 143 -15.63 -3.20 -3.55
C HIS A 143 -15.56 -2.34 -2.28
N THR A 144 -16.64 -2.33 -1.50
CA THR A 144 -16.79 -1.55 -0.26
C THR A 144 -15.65 -1.77 0.72
N PHE A 145 -15.18 -3.00 0.89
CA PHE A 145 -14.01 -3.25 1.73
C PHE A 145 -12.70 -3.16 0.94
N LEU A 146 -12.70 -3.62 -0.30
CA LEU A 146 -11.48 -3.79 -1.08
C LEU A 146 -10.77 -2.47 -1.39
N ASP A 147 -11.49 -1.40 -1.72
CA ASP A 147 -10.86 -0.13 -2.07
C ASP A 147 -10.13 0.51 -0.88
N ASP A 148 -10.74 0.47 0.31
CA ASP A 148 -10.14 0.90 1.56
C ASP A 148 -8.96 0.03 1.99
N ILE A 149 -9.07 -1.29 1.81
CA ILE A 149 -7.96 -2.22 2.07
C ILE A 149 -6.77 -1.91 1.15
N VAL A 150 -7.02 -1.69 -0.14
CA VAL A 150 -5.96 -1.35 -1.11
C VAL A 150 -5.33 -0.01 -0.75
N GLY A 151 -6.14 0.98 -0.38
CA GLY A 151 -5.66 2.25 0.13
C GLY A 151 -4.78 2.06 1.36
N ALA A 152 -5.23 1.31 2.35
CA ALA A 152 -4.50 1.09 3.58
C ALA A 152 -3.16 0.36 3.36
N ILE A 153 -3.10 -0.62 2.45
CA ILE A 153 -1.83 -1.28 2.08
C ILE A 153 -0.87 -0.26 1.47
N ALA A 154 -1.33 0.59 0.55
CA ALA A 154 -0.49 1.63 -0.06
C ALA A 154 0.01 2.65 0.98
N ALA A 155 -0.88 3.11 1.86
CA ALA A 155 -0.53 4.05 2.92
C ALA A 155 0.46 3.44 3.95
N ALA A 156 0.29 2.16 4.30
CA ALA A 156 1.23 1.41 5.12
C ALA A 156 2.59 1.23 4.43
N GLY A 157 2.59 0.92 3.12
CA GLY A 157 3.80 0.83 2.31
C GLY A 157 4.58 2.15 2.28
N ALA A 158 3.88 3.25 2.07
CA ALA A 158 4.42 4.60 2.12
C ALA A 158 4.99 4.96 3.50
N ALA A 159 4.29 4.64 4.59
CA ALA A 159 4.79 4.86 5.95
C ALA A 159 6.08 4.07 6.22
N ARG A 160 6.11 2.78 5.82
CA ARG A 160 7.31 1.94 5.91
C ARG A 160 8.47 2.53 5.11
N LEU A 161 8.21 3.03 3.91
CA LEU A 161 9.23 3.64 3.04
C LEU A 161 9.83 4.90 3.66
N SER A 162 8.98 5.82 4.12
CA SER A 162 9.41 7.02 4.83
C SER A 162 10.30 6.68 6.03
N HIS A 163 9.93 5.68 6.84
CA HIS A 163 10.76 5.23 7.96
C HIS A 163 12.11 4.66 7.51
N ASN A 164 12.12 3.83 6.46
CA ASN A 164 13.34 3.20 5.96
C ASN A 164 14.32 4.23 5.39
N ARG A 165 13.85 5.16 4.55
CA ARG A 165 14.70 6.23 3.97
C ARG A 165 15.25 7.17 5.04
N LYS A 166 14.47 7.51 6.07
CA LYS A 166 14.98 8.30 7.20
C LYS A 166 16.13 7.58 7.93
N GLN A 167 15.99 6.29 8.20
CA GLN A 167 17.04 5.49 8.84
C GLN A 167 18.31 5.42 7.98
N GLN A 168 18.18 5.24 6.66
CA GLN A 168 19.32 5.23 5.76
C GLN A 168 20.11 6.55 5.83
N HIS A 169 19.44 7.69 5.77
CA HIS A 169 20.07 9.01 5.86
C HIS A 169 20.74 9.28 7.21
N GLU A 170 20.22 8.72 8.31
CA GLU A 170 20.88 8.81 9.64
C GLU A 170 22.13 7.93 9.75
N THR A 171 22.23 6.87 8.93
CA THR A 171 23.37 5.93 8.92
C THR A 171 24.45 6.25 7.89
N GLU A 172 24.19 7.16 6.94
CA GLU A 172 25.21 7.61 5.99
C GLU A 172 26.27 8.46 6.72
N PRO A 173 27.57 8.18 6.50
CA PRO A 173 28.63 9.03 7.04
C PRO A 173 28.45 10.44 6.46
N PRO A 174 28.63 11.51 7.26
CA PRO A 174 28.51 12.87 6.77
C PRO A 174 29.42 13.05 5.56
N LEU A 175 28.89 13.70 4.52
CA LEU A 175 29.68 14.06 3.34
C LEU A 175 30.99 14.70 3.78
N PRO A 176 32.13 14.32 3.20
CA PRO A 176 33.40 14.97 3.51
C PRO A 176 33.20 16.48 3.31
N ASN A 177 33.56 17.26 4.34
CA ASN A 177 33.50 18.72 4.26
C ASN A 177 34.15 19.14 2.93
N PRO A 178 33.46 19.95 2.10
CA PRO A 178 34.05 20.43 0.87
C PRO A 178 35.37 21.10 1.23
N SER A 179 36.47 20.63 0.61
CA SER A 179 37.78 21.21 0.83
C SER A 179 37.67 22.72 0.65
N PRO A 180 38.09 23.54 1.64
CA PRO A 180 38.10 25.00 1.48
C PRO A 180 39.10 25.46 0.43
N TYR A 181 39.93 24.53 -0.09
CA TYR A 181 40.86 24.79 -1.16
C TYR A 181 40.22 24.43 -2.51
N PRO A 182 39.97 25.40 -3.40
CA PRO A 182 39.63 25.10 -4.78
C PRO A 182 40.77 24.31 -5.41
N ASN A 183 40.44 23.30 -6.22
CA ASN A 183 41.41 22.50 -6.97
C ASN A 183 42.36 23.42 -7.77
N GLU A 184 43.62 23.55 -7.31
CA GLU A 184 44.64 24.38 -7.96
C GLU A 184 45.10 23.86 -9.35
N ASN A 185 44.53 22.75 -9.84
CA ASN A 185 44.96 22.12 -11.10
C ASN A 185 44.23 22.60 -12.37
N ILE A 186 43.54 23.75 -12.36
CA ILE A 186 42.92 24.31 -13.58
C ILE A 186 43.81 25.35 -14.30
N LEU A 187 45.00 25.68 -13.78
CA LEU A 187 45.85 26.75 -14.35
C LEU A 187 47.04 26.31 -15.23
N TYR A 188 47.11 25.06 -15.72
CA TYR A 188 48.22 24.60 -16.58
C TYR A 188 47.90 24.37 -18.07
N PHE A 189 46.73 24.76 -18.56
CA PHE A 189 46.42 24.76 -20.00
C PHE A 189 46.10 26.16 -20.54
N SER A 190 47.06 27.09 -20.52
CA SER A 190 46.96 28.30 -21.35
C SER A 190 48.27 29.01 -21.67
N GLN A 191 49.37 28.31 -21.96
CA GLN A 191 50.53 28.97 -22.58
C GLN A 191 51.19 28.12 -23.67
N LYS A 192 50.75 28.34 -24.92
CA LYS A 192 51.60 28.23 -26.10
C LYS A 192 51.49 29.54 -26.88
N PRO A 193 52.61 30.22 -27.19
CA PRO A 193 52.68 31.12 -28.32
C PRO A 193 53.64 30.59 -29.41
N PHE A 194 53.14 30.66 -30.65
CA PHE A 194 53.78 30.55 -31.97
C PHE A 194 54.59 29.29 -32.32
#